data_AF-K9F7W7-F1
#
_entry.id   AF-K9F7W7-F1
#
_cell.length_a   1.000
_cell.length_b   1.000
_cell.length_c   1.000
_cell.angle_alpha   90.00
_cell.angle_beta   90.00
_cell.angle_gamma   90.00
#
_symmetry.space_group_name_H-M   'P 1'
#
loop_
_entity.id
_entity.type
_entity.pdbx_description
1 polymer ?
#
loop_
_entity_poly.entity_id
_entity_poly.type
_entity_poly.pdbx_seq_one_letter_code
_entity_poly.pdbx_strand_id
1 'polypeptide(L)'
;MLEPRGHYDMYGAILRPDTELVNSGKAHMGVLFMHNELFSLMCGHATIALGRFLVDVDEEVFPRRKELRSDPESRTTTLSLHVQVPVPEKYRWAELRGKTSVTADFAYGGAYYCMVSAEELGFPSGLGEVKLPNMDNATKLLKEALVTNPDLRYLTRDIRTAEEGALYGIMITDTRLGHVSAPEGTAAARAQLDASSEET
;
A
#
# COMPACT_ATOMS: atom_id res chain seq x y z
N MET A 1 6.38 9.24 23.64
CA MET A 1 7.35 8.34 22.99
C MET A 1 8.54 8.09 23.89
N LEU A 2 9.12 9.11 24.50
CA LEU A 2 10.22 8.95 25.46
C LEU A 2 9.83 8.20 26.74
N GLU A 3 10.86 7.81 27.48
CA GLU A 3 10.77 7.28 28.83
C GLU A 3 10.00 8.23 29.78
N PRO A 4 9.29 7.70 30.79
CA PRO A 4 9.30 6.30 31.26
C PRO A 4 8.26 5.39 30.61
N ARG A 5 7.40 5.90 29.72
CA ARG A 5 6.30 5.10 29.11
C ARG A 5 6.67 4.48 27.76
N GLY A 6 7.64 5.06 27.06
CA GLY A 6 8.25 4.43 25.89
C GLY A 6 9.76 4.39 26.04
N HIS A 7 10.48 4.55 24.94
CA HIS A 7 11.94 4.50 24.89
C HIS A 7 12.42 5.32 23.68
N TYR A 8 13.74 5.46 23.55
CA TYR A 8 14.36 6.27 22.50
C TYR A 8 13.83 5.93 21.10
N ASP A 9 13.71 4.65 20.76
CA ASP A 9 13.21 4.22 19.43
C ASP A 9 11.68 4.02 19.32
N MET A 10 10.89 4.52 20.29
CA MET A 10 9.44 4.31 20.27
C MET A 10 8.77 5.11 19.15
N TYR A 11 7.84 4.47 18.45
CA TYR A 11 7.03 5.05 17.38
C TYR A 11 5.54 4.86 17.70
N GLY A 12 4.70 5.78 17.24
CA GLY A 12 3.25 5.66 17.42
C GLY A 12 2.43 6.39 16.38
N ALA A 13 1.12 6.28 16.55
CA ALA A 13 0.11 6.84 15.69
C ALA A 13 -1.02 7.42 16.53
N ILE A 14 -1.49 8.61 16.17
CA ILE A 14 -2.71 9.22 16.70
C ILE A 14 -3.80 9.03 15.67
N LEU A 15 -4.87 8.34 16.06
CA LEU A 15 -6.02 8.11 15.20
C LEU A 15 -6.87 9.37 15.13
N ARG A 16 -7.34 9.68 13.92
CA ARG A 16 -8.22 10.82 13.63
C ARG A 16 -9.46 10.29 12.92
N PRO A 17 -10.51 9.95 13.69
CA PRO A 17 -11.76 9.44 13.14
C PRO A 17 -12.42 10.40 12.16
N ASP A 18 -12.22 11.70 12.34
CA ASP A 18 -12.80 12.74 11.48
C ASP A 18 -11.70 13.54 10.76
N THR A 19 -11.74 13.51 9.43
CA THR A 19 -10.97 14.35 8.50
C THR A 19 -11.81 14.64 7.27
N GLU A 20 -11.41 15.59 6.41
CA GLU A 20 -12.14 15.85 5.16
C GLU A 20 -12.25 14.60 4.24
N LEU A 21 -11.25 13.73 4.24
CA LEU A 21 -11.25 12.50 3.44
C LEU A 21 -12.07 11.38 4.09
N VAL A 22 -12.10 11.31 5.42
CA VAL A 22 -12.98 10.37 6.11
C VAL A 22 -14.43 10.77 5.95
N ASN A 23 -14.73 12.06 6.12
CA ASN A 23 -16.08 12.60 6.00
C ASN A 23 -16.64 12.52 4.57
N SER A 24 -15.77 12.55 3.55
CA SER A 24 -16.16 12.37 2.14
C SER A 24 -16.20 10.91 1.68
N GLY A 25 -15.97 9.94 2.58
CA GLY A 25 -16.03 8.51 2.27
C GLY A 25 -14.78 7.96 1.57
N LYS A 26 -13.79 8.81 1.26
CA LYS A 26 -12.59 8.45 0.47
C LYS A 26 -11.49 7.77 1.29
N ALA A 27 -11.52 7.91 2.61
CA ALA A 27 -10.61 7.22 3.52
C ALA A 27 -11.40 6.62 4.68
N HIS A 28 -10.95 5.47 5.20
CA HIS A 28 -11.58 4.84 6.35
C HIS A 28 -11.21 5.55 7.67
N MET A 29 -9.96 5.97 7.83
CA MET A 29 -9.43 6.61 9.05
C MET A 29 -8.31 7.60 8.69
N GLY A 30 -8.24 8.73 9.40
CA GLY A 30 -7.10 9.63 9.36
C GLY A 30 -6.06 9.24 10.42
N VAL A 31 -4.78 9.49 10.16
CA VAL A 31 -3.70 9.09 11.07
C VAL A 31 -2.60 10.13 11.09
N LEU A 32 -2.14 10.51 12.28
CA LEU A 32 -0.92 11.29 12.48
C LEU A 32 0.14 10.39 13.11
N PHE A 33 1.20 10.10 12.39
CA PHE A 33 2.30 9.30 12.94
C PHE A 33 3.23 10.17 13.79
N MET A 34 3.95 9.57 14.74
CA MET A 34 4.89 10.28 15.59
C MET A 34 6.03 9.38 16.08
N HIS A 35 7.21 9.95 16.25
CA HIS A 35 8.35 9.33 16.91
C HIS A 35 8.79 10.16 18.12
N ASN A 36 9.93 9.81 18.72
CA ASN A 36 10.51 10.42 19.91
C ASN A 36 10.69 11.94 19.86
N GLU A 37 10.92 12.51 18.69
CA GLU A 37 11.20 13.94 18.51
C GLU A 37 9.98 14.71 18.01
N LEU A 38 9.26 14.21 17.00
CA LEU A 38 8.20 14.96 16.32
C LEU A 38 7.11 14.05 15.69
N PHE A 39 6.10 14.69 15.10
CA PHE A 39 5.18 14.05 14.18
C PHE A 39 5.91 13.62 12.90
N SER A 40 5.52 12.45 12.40
CA SER A 40 6.00 11.86 11.17
C SER A 40 4.86 11.85 10.16
N LEU A 41 5.20 12.05 8.90
CA LEU A 41 4.22 12.18 7.84
C LEU A 41 3.79 10.81 7.28
N MET A 42 4.64 9.76 7.33
CA MET A 42 4.25 8.36 7.04
C MET A 42 5.30 7.34 7.54
N CYS A 43 4.87 6.13 7.91
CA CYS A 43 5.74 5.01 8.24
C CYS A 43 5.12 3.66 7.86
N GLY A 44 5.81 2.87 7.02
CA GLY A 44 5.27 1.62 6.48
C GLY A 44 4.95 0.55 7.54
N HIS A 45 5.84 0.35 8.52
CA HIS A 45 5.59 -0.62 9.60
C HIS A 45 4.43 -0.19 10.51
N ALA A 46 4.29 1.11 10.79
CA ALA A 46 3.17 1.64 11.54
C ALA A 46 1.85 1.53 10.75
N THR A 47 1.87 1.73 9.44
CA THR A 47 0.69 1.53 8.57
C THR A 47 0.22 0.08 8.57
N ILE A 48 1.14 -0.89 8.47
CA ILE A 48 0.81 -2.32 8.52
C ILE A 48 0.24 -2.70 9.90
N ALA A 49 0.91 -2.27 10.98
CA ALA A 49 0.45 -2.49 12.34
C ALA A 49 -0.93 -1.86 12.58
N LEU A 50 -1.17 -0.67 12.03
CA LEU A 50 -2.44 0.02 12.13
C LEU A 50 -3.55 -0.69 11.35
N GLY A 51 -3.26 -1.20 10.15
CA GLY A 51 -4.22 -1.97 9.38
C GLY A 51 -4.72 -3.20 10.15
N ARG A 52 -3.84 -3.86 10.91
CA ARG A 52 -4.25 -4.92 11.84
C ARG A 52 -5.05 -4.39 13.01
N PHE A 53 -4.55 -3.36 13.67
CA PHE A 53 -5.17 -2.77 14.85
C PHE A 53 -6.62 -2.31 14.58
N LEU A 54 -6.86 -1.62 13.45
CA LEU A 54 -8.19 -1.14 13.07
C LEU A 54 -9.19 -2.25 12.78
N VAL A 55 -8.73 -3.47 12.51
CA VAL A 55 -9.58 -4.67 12.41
C VAL A 55 -9.90 -5.22 13.81
N ASP A 56 -9.05 -5.08 14.80
CA ASP A 56 -9.28 -5.72 16.11
C ASP A 56 -10.06 -4.82 17.10
N VAL A 57 -10.09 -3.51 16.86
CA VAL A 57 -10.78 -2.55 17.74
C VAL A 57 -12.28 -2.43 17.45
N ASP A 58 -13.00 -1.91 18.44
CA ASP A 58 -14.43 -1.62 18.35
C ASP A 58 -14.73 -0.27 17.67
N GLU A 59 -16.02 0.04 17.58
CA GLU A 59 -16.55 1.25 16.94
C GLU A 59 -16.28 2.52 17.74
N GLU A 60 -15.93 2.40 19.02
CA GLU A 60 -15.59 3.56 19.86
C GLU A 60 -14.25 4.15 19.41
N VAL A 61 -13.31 3.29 19.02
CA VAL A 61 -12.00 3.68 18.47
C VAL A 61 -12.06 3.90 16.96
N PHE A 62 -12.83 3.08 16.24
CA PHE A 62 -12.97 3.19 14.79
C PHE A 62 -14.45 3.16 14.35
N PRO A 63 -15.12 4.32 14.25
CA PRO A 63 -16.57 4.38 13.99
C PRO A 63 -17.05 3.70 12.70
N ARG A 64 -16.19 3.64 11.67
CA ARG A 64 -16.48 3.00 10.38
C ARG A 64 -16.07 1.52 10.34
N ARG A 65 -15.77 0.91 11.49
CA ARG A 65 -15.39 -0.52 11.63
C ARG A 65 -16.38 -1.46 10.94
N LYS A 66 -17.68 -1.16 10.99
CA LYS A 66 -18.76 -1.94 10.36
C LYS A 66 -18.72 -1.93 8.83
N GLU A 67 -18.05 -0.97 8.22
CA GLU A 67 -17.89 -0.89 6.77
C GLU A 67 -16.81 -1.85 6.26
N LEU A 68 -15.91 -2.28 7.15
CA LEU A 68 -14.92 -3.31 6.83
C LEU A 68 -15.64 -4.65 6.66
N ARG A 69 -15.77 -5.09 5.40
CA ARG A 69 -16.34 -6.39 5.07
C ARG A 69 -15.30 -7.47 5.26
N SER A 70 -15.63 -8.45 6.08
CA SER A 70 -14.83 -9.68 6.20
C SER A 70 -15.35 -10.72 5.23
N ASP A 71 -14.45 -11.30 4.45
CA ASP A 71 -14.75 -12.47 3.63
C ASP A 71 -14.69 -13.74 4.51
N PRO A 72 -15.81 -14.44 4.71
CA PRO A 72 -15.88 -15.62 5.58
C PRO A 72 -15.15 -16.84 5.00
N GLU A 73 -14.93 -16.91 3.69
CA GLU A 73 -14.30 -18.05 3.03
C GLU A 73 -12.76 -17.93 3.11
N SER A 74 -12.22 -16.74 2.81
CA SER A 74 -10.79 -16.48 2.91
C SER A 74 -10.31 -16.02 4.29
N ARG A 75 -11.23 -15.69 5.20
CA ARG A 75 -10.97 -15.08 6.53
C ARG A 75 -10.15 -13.79 6.44
N THR A 76 -10.37 -12.99 5.40
CA THR A 76 -9.66 -11.72 5.16
C THR A 76 -10.56 -10.51 5.37
N THR A 77 -9.97 -9.32 5.48
CA THR A 77 -10.67 -8.03 5.56
C THR A 77 -9.79 -6.99 4.88
N THR A 78 -10.33 -6.26 3.89
CA THR A 78 -9.58 -5.32 3.05
C THR A 78 -9.60 -3.90 3.64
N LEU A 79 -8.45 -3.22 3.59
CA LEU A 79 -8.27 -1.82 3.97
C LEU A 79 -7.49 -1.09 2.86
N SER A 80 -8.14 -0.18 2.13
CA SER A 80 -7.53 0.50 0.98
C SER A 80 -6.76 1.77 1.32
N LEU A 81 -5.56 1.89 0.75
CA LEU A 81 -4.64 3.04 0.79
C LEU A 81 -3.97 3.26 -0.60
N HIS A 82 -4.76 3.41 -1.68
CA HIS A 82 -4.26 3.26 -3.07
C HIS A 82 -3.85 4.55 -3.81
N VAL A 83 -2.88 4.43 -4.73
CA VAL A 83 -2.46 5.49 -5.67
C VAL A 83 -2.52 4.98 -7.12
N GLN A 84 -3.12 5.75 -8.03
CA GLN A 84 -3.03 5.48 -9.47
C GLN A 84 -1.74 6.07 -10.06
N VAL A 85 -1.03 5.26 -10.83
CA VAL A 85 0.22 5.61 -11.52
C VAL A 85 -0.05 5.68 -13.02
N PRO A 86 -0.09 6.88 -13.63
CA PRO A 86 -0.15 7.02 -15.08
C PRO A 86 1.09 6.39 -15.75
N VAL A 87 0.87 5.65 -16.84
CA VAL A 87 1.91 5.06 -17.68
C VAL A 87 1.87 5.72 -19.07
N PRO A 88 2.72 6.75 -19.31
CA PRO A 88 2.85 7.39 -20.62
C PRO A 88 3.20 6.37 -21.71
N GLU A 89 2.80 6.64 -22.95
CA GLU A 89 2.95 5.72 -24.09
C GLU A 89 4.37 5.16 -24.25
N LYS A 90 5.39 6.01 -24.07
CA LYS A 90 6.81 5.63 -24.12
C LYS A 90 7.25 4.58 -23.09
N TYR A 91 6.49 4.40 -22.01
CA TYR A 91 6.77 3.45 -20.93
C TYR A 91 5.78 2.27 -20.90
N ARG A 92 4.91 2.13 -21.91
CA ARG A 92 3.99 1.00 -21.98
C ARG A 92 4.70 -0.23 -22.50
N TRP A 93 4.48 -1.36 -21.84
CA TRP A 93 4.92 -2.67 -22.30
C TRP A 93 3.77 -3.43 -22.98
N ALA A 94 4.09 -4.50 -23.70
CA ALA A 94 3.13 -5.24 -24.52
C ALA A 94 1.98 -5.83 -23.69
N GLU A 95 2.29 -6.36 -22.51
CA GLU A 95 1.33 -7.02 -21.63
C GLU A 95 0.34 -6.06 -20.96
N LEU A 96 0.62 -4.76 -20.93
CA LEU A 96 -0.30 -3.75 -20.37
C LEU A 96 -1.60 -3.61 -21.18
N ARG A 97 -1.66 -4.17 -22.40
CA ARG A 97 -2.88 -4.31 -23.23
C ARG A 97 -3.68 -3.02 -23.41
N GLY A 98 -2.98 -1.89 -23.56
CA GLY A 98 -3.61 -0.59 -23.81
C GLY A 98 -4.08 0.16 -22.56
N LYS A 99 -3.92 -0.39 -21.35
CA LYS A 99 -4.11 0.39 -20.12
C LYS A 99 -3.17 1.60 -20.11
N THR A 100 -3.66 2.71 -19.58
CA THR A 100 -2.93 3.99 -19.51
C THR A 100 -2.40 4.28 -18.11
N SER A 101 -2.73 3.46 -17.12
CA SER A 101 -2.30 3.56 -15.73
C SER A 101 -2.29 2.18 -15.06
N VAL A 102 -1.57 2.09 -13.95
CA VAL A 102 -1.60 0.95 -13.03
C VAL A 102 -1.88 1.44 -11.60
N THR A 103 -2.57 0.63 -10.82
CA THR A 103 -2.80 0.88 -9.39
C THR A 103 -1.69 0.24 -8.57
N ALA A 104 -1.04 1.03 -7.71
CA ALA A 104 0.08 0.56 -6.90
C ALA A 104 0.10 1.20 -5.51
N ASP A 105 0.74 0.52 -4.57
CA ASP A 105 0.98 0.99 -3.22
C ASP A 105 2.46 1.35 -3.02
N PHE A 106 2.77 2.26 -2.10
CA PHE A 106 4.13 2.71 -1.83
C PHE A 106 4.51 2.52 -0.37
N ALA A 107 5.71 2.01 -0.12
CA ALA A 107 6.24 1.77 1.22
C ALA A 107 7.70 2.19 1.35
N TYR A 108 8.10 2.60 2.56
CA TYR A 108 9.49 2.88 2.92
C TYR A 108 9.91 2.02 4.11
N GLY A 109 11.00 1.27 3.94
CA GLY A 109 11.56 0.34 4.93
C GLY A 109 13.08 0.28 4.87
N GLY A 110 13.73 1.45 4.88
CA GLY A 110 15.17 1.61 4.59
C GLY A 110 15.46 1.98 3.13
N ALA A 111 14.52 1.67 2.22
CA ALA A 111 14.46 2.16 0.85
C ALA A 111 13.00 2.25 0.38
N TYR A 112 12.71 3.01 -0.68
CA TYR A 112 11.35 3.14 -1.23
C TYR A 112 11.00 1.98 -2.15
N TYR A 113 9.82 1.40 -1.97
CA TYR A 113 9.28 0.34 -2.81
C TYR A 113 7.90 0.70 -3.34
N CYS A 114 7.67 0.35 -4.60
CA CYS A 114 6.35 0.34 -5.22
C CYS A 114 5.86 -1.10 -5.29
N MET A 115 4.66 -1.37 -4.82
CA MET A 115 4.04 -2.68 -4.82
C MET A 115 2.88 -2.69 -5.81
N VAL A 116 2.89 -3.64 -6.73
CA VAL A 116 1.88 -3.74 -7.79
C VAL A 116 1.53 -5.21 -8.01
N SER A 117 0.28 -5.51 -8.35
CA SER A 117 -0.10 -6.90 -8.61
C SER A 117 0.37 -7.36 -10.00
N ALA A 118 0.68 -8.66 -10.13
CA ALA A 118 1.05 -9.25 -11.42
C ALA A 118 -0.07 -9.08 -12.46
N GLU A 119 -1.33 -9.16 -12.03
CA GLU A 119 -2.50 -8.94 -12.88
C GLU A 119 -2.58 -7.49 -13.38
N GLU A 120 -2.31 -6.52 -12.51
CA GLU A 120 -2.32 -5.10 -12.90
C GLU A 120 -1.21 -4.79 -13.89
N LEU A 121 -0.09 -5.50 -13.80
CA LEU A 121 0.99 -5.46 -14.79
C LEU A 121 0.63 -6.17 -16.12
N GLY A 122 -0.54 -6.79 -16.25
CA GLY A 122 -0.96 -7.50 -17.46
C GLY A 122 -0.55 -8.96 -17.53
N PHE A 123 -0.17 -9.56 -16.39
CA PHE A 123 0.14 -10.98 -16.26
C PHE A 123 -1.01 -11.71 -15.54
N PRO A 124 -2.07 -12.09 -16.28
CA PRO A 124 -3.26 -12.72 -15.70
C PRO A 124 -3.01 -14.16 -15.24
N SER A 125 -1.82 -14.74 -15.41
CA SER A 125 -1.40 -16.03 -14.82
C SER A 125 -0.56 -15.86 -13.54
N GLY A 126 -0.27 -14.61 -13.15
CA GLY A 126 0.40 -14.31 -11.89
C GLY A 126 1.88 -14.69 -11.89
N LEU A 127 2.41 -15.02 -10.71
CA LEU A 127 3.77 -15.52 -10.53
C LEU A 127 3.85 -17.06 -10.66
N GLY A 128 2.77 -17.73 -11.07
CA GLY A 128 2.76 -19.19 -11.27
C GLY A 128 3.45 -19.62 -12.57
N GLU A 129 3.21 -18.88 -13.65
CA GLU A 129 3.88 -19.05 -14.95
C GLU A 129 4.73 -17.80 -15.26
N VAL A 130 5.89 -17.73 -14.63
CA VAL A 130 6.75 -16.54 -14.68
C VAL A 130 7.50 -16.46 -16.01
N LYS A 131 7.12 -15.50 -16.86
CA LYS A 131 7.99 -15.03 -17.95
C LYS A 131 8.90 -13.94 -17.41
N LEU A 132 9.95 -14.36 -16.69
CA LEU A 132 10.88 -13.46 -15.99
C LEU A 132 11.36 -12.27 -16.86
N PRO A 133 11.77 -12.46 -18.14
CA PRO A 133 12.21 -11.34 -18.97
C PRO A 133 11.11 -10.30 -19.23
N ASN A 134 9.86 -10.73 -19.37
CA ASN A 134 8.74 -9.83 -19.65
C ASN A 134 8.34 -9.06 -18.39
N MET A 135 8.35 -9.71 -17.23
CA MET A 135 8.10 -9.06 -15.94
C MET A 135 9.23 -8.09 -15.55
N ASP A 136 10.48 -8.45 -15.81
CA ASP A 136 11.62 -7.55 -15.64
C ASP A 136 11.47 -6.30 -16.50
N ASN A 137 11.12 -6.47 -17.78
CA ASN A 137 10.84 -5.35 -18.68
C ASN A 137 9.68 -4.48 -18.18
N ALA A 138 8.56 -5.07 -17.76
CA ALA A 138 7.40 -4.34 -17.24
C ALA A 138 7.75 -3.54 -15.98
N THR A 139 8.43 -4.15 -15.00
CA THR A 139 8.83 -3.47 -13.77
C THR A 139 9.88 -2.39 -14.01
N LYS A 140 10.80 -2.60 -14.95
CA LYS A 140 11.76 -1.57 -15.37
C LYS A 140 11.06 -0.36 -15.97
N LEU A 141 10.14 -0.58 -16.91
CA LEU A 141 9.38 0.50 -17.55
C LEU A 141 8.46 1.23 -16.56
N LEU A 142 7.81 0.51 -15.64
CA LEU A 142 7.02 1.10 -14.57
C LEU A 142 7.90 1.95 -13.64
N LYS A 143 9.08 1.44 -13.25
CA LYS A 143 10.04 2.19 -12.44
C LYS A 143 10.49 3.47 -13.16
N GLU A 144 10.79 3.40 -14.45
CA GLU A 144 11.14 4.58 -15.25
C GLU A 144 9.97 5.57 -15.35
N ALA A 145 8.74 5.10 -15.58
CA ALA A 145 7.55 5.94 -15.58
C ALA A 145 7.37 6.69 -14.25
N LEU A 146 7.59 6.00 -13.13
CA LEU A 146 7.50 6.57 -11.79
C LEU A 146 8.57 7.62 -11.52
N VAL A 147 9.84 7.28 -11.76
CA VAL A 147 10.99 8.15 -11.43
C VAL A 147 11.04 9.38 -12.34
N THR A 148 10.59 9.26 -13.59
CA THR A 148 10.61 10.38 -14.55
C THR A 148 9.37 11.27 -14.48
N ASN A 149 8.30 10.84 -13.81
CA ASN A 149 7.07 11.64 -13.68
C ASN A 149 7.20 12.66 -12.53
N PRO A 150 7.26 13.97 -12.83
CA PRO A 150 7.39 15.00 -11.79
C PRO A 150 6.20 15.01 -10.82
N ASP A 151 5.01 14.66 -11.28
CA ASP A 151 3.79 14.66 -10.48
C ASP A 151 3.76 13.51 -9.46
N LEU A 152 4.65 12.53 -9.60
CA LEU A 152 4.75 11.36 -8.71
C LEU A 152 5.97 11.42 -7.79
N ARG A 153 6.82 12.45 -7.91
CA ARG A 153 8.03 12.61 -7.06
C ARG A 153 7.72 12.67 -5.56
N TYR A 154 6.52 13.12 -5.20
CA TYR A 154 6.09 13.15 -3.80
C TYR A 154 6.04 11.75 -3.17
N LEU A 155 5.89 10.68 -3.97
CA LEU A 155 5.81 9.30 -3.50
C LEU A 155 7.14 8.74 -2.98
N THR A 156 8.27 9.36 -3.34
CA THR A 156 9.62 8.92 -2.92
C THR A 156 10.42 10.01 -2.23
N ARG A 157 9.80 11.13 -1.86
CA ARG A 157 10.49 12.26 -1.23
C ARG A 157 10.75 11.96 0.25
N ASP A 158 12.00 12.12 0.71
CA ASP A 158 12.30 12.03 2.15
C ASP A 158 11.58 13.16 2.86
N ILE A 159 10.84 12.75 3.88
CA ILE A 159 9.84 13.58 4.51
C ILE A 159 10.40 14.48 5.61
N ARG A 160 11.66 14.25 6.00
CA ARG A 160 12.41 15.01 6.99
C ARG A 160 13.32 16.03 6.32
N THR A 161 14.04 15.63 5.28
CA THR A 161 15.01 16.50 4.60
C THR A 161 14.42 17.22 3.39
N ALA A 162 13.23 16.81 2.96
CA ALA A 162 12.60 17.24 1.71
C ALA A 162 13.47 16.94 0.48
N GLU A 163 14.49 16.08 0.64
CA GLU A 163 15.37 15.60 -0.43
C GLU A 163 14.62 14.56 -1.27
N GLU A 164 15.00 14.48 -2.55
CA GLU A 164 14.49 13.44 -3.43
C GLU A 164 15.08 12.09 -2.99
N GLY A 165 14.21 11.19 -2.50
CA GLY A 165 14.56 9.80 -2.30
C GLY A 165 14.37 9.02 -3.60
N ALA A 166 15.12 7.94 -3.73
CA ALA A 166 15.08 7.09 -4.91
C ALA A 166 14.13 5.90 -4.71
N LEU A 167 13.29 5.63 -5.71
CA LEU A 167 12.57 4.37 -5.81
C LEU A 167 13.58 3.23 -5.96
N TYR A 168 13.69 2.37 -4.94
CA TYR A 168 14.65 1.28 -4.92
C TYR A 168 14.20 0.14 -5.84
N GLY A 169 12.96 -0.31 -5.71
CA GLY A 169 12.46 -1.44 -6.49
C GLY A 169 10.94 -1.49 -6.63
N ILE A 170 10.50 -2.33 -7.57
CA ILE A 170 9.11 -2.73 -7.72
C ILE A 170 8.97 -4.13 -7.10
N MET A 171 8.05 -4.30 -6.16
CA MET A 171 7.63 -5.61 -5.68
C MET A 171 6.37 -6.03 -6.43
N ILE A 172 6.44 -7.20 -7.09
CA ILE A 172 5.27 -7.80 -7.72
C ILE A 172 4.57 -8.66 -6.68
N THR A 173 3.29 -8.39 -6.46
CA THR A 173 2.43 -9.20 -5.61
C THR A 173 1.55 -10.11 -6.46
N ASP A 174 1.22 -11.29 -5.95
CA ASP A 174 0.23 -12.16 -6.57
C ASP A 174 -0.65 -12.73 -5.47
N THR A 175 -1.93 -12.40 -5.53
CA THR A 175 -2.90 -12.82 -4.51
C THR A 175 -3.22 -14.31 -4.58
N ARG A 176 -2.90 -14.96 -5.71
CA ARG A 176 -3.14 -16.39 -5.97
C ARG A 176 -2.10 -17.31 -5.38
N LEU A 177 -0.91 -16.78 -5.14
CA LEU A 177 0.20 -17.50 -4.53
C LEU A 177 0.35 -17.05 -3.08
N GLY A 178 0.69 -17.98 -2.18
CA GLY A 178 0.82 -17.67 -0.75
C GLY A 178 -0.47 -17.86 0.07
N HIS A 179 -1.46 -18.61 -0.44
CA HIS A 179 -2.41 -19.31 0.44
C HIS A 179 -1.67 -20.40 1.22
N VAL A 180 -0.89 -19.99 2.22
CA VAL A 180 -0.51 -20.88 3.30
C VAL A 180 -1.72 -20.88 4.22
N SER A 181 -2.42 -22.01 4.32
CA SER A 181 -3.43 -22.20 5.35
C SER A 181 -2.79 -21.83 6.68
N ALA A 182 -3.19 -20.69 7.25
CA ALA A 182 -2.77 -20.33 8.59
C ALA A 182 -3.17 -21.50 9.52
N PRO A 183 -2.24 -22.09 10.28
CA PRO A 183 -2.62 -23.03 11.34
C PRO A 183 -3.70 -22.40 12.20
N GLU A 184 -4.65 -23.20 12.71
CA GLU A 184 -5.68 -22.70 13.62
C GLU A 184 -5.03 -21.87 14.75
N GLY A 185 -5.32 -20.56 14.77
CA GLY A 185 -4.82 -19.64 15.80
C GLY A 185 -4.09 -18.39 15.29
N THR A 186 -3.69 -18.29 14.02
CA THR A 186 -3.09 -17.06 13.46
C THR A 186 -4.10 -16.25 12.65
N ALA A 187 -4.73 -15.25 13.28
CA ALA A 187 -5.49 -14.23 12.59
C ALA A 187 -4.53 -13.24 11.90
N ALA A 188 -4.24 -13.44 10.61
CA ALA A 188 -3.48 -12.47 9.83
C ALA A 188 -4.40 -11.32 9.39
N ALA A 189 -4.01 -10.05 9.58
CA ALA A 189 -4.58 -8.96 8.80
C ALA A 189 -3.86 -8.88 7.46
N ARG A 190 -4.63 -8.78 6.39
CA ARG A 190 -4.15 -8.68 5.01
C ARG A 190 -4.57 -7.31 4.49
N ALA A 191 -3.61 -6.43 4.24
CA ALA A 191 -3.88 -5.27 3.38
C ALA A 191 -4.02 -5.82 1.95
N GLN A 192 -5.15 -5.57 1.30
CA GLN A 192 -5.43 -6.08 -0.04
C GLN A 192 -5.73 -4.90 -0.97
N LEU A 193 -5.25 -5.00 -2.21
CA LEU A 193 -5.53 -4.07 -3.31
C LEU A 193 -6.89 -4.41 -3.91
N ASP A 194 -7.87 -3.50 -3.80
CA ASP A 194 -9.16 -3.66 -4.48
C ASP A 194 -9.05 -3.14 -5.92
N ALA A 195 -9.23 -4.05 -6.88
CA ALA A 195 -9.34 -3.74 -8.30
C ALA A 195 -10.82 -3.75 -8.70
N SER A 196 -11.55 -2.67 -8.41
CA SER A 196 -12.88 -2.48 -8.97
C SER A 196 -12.82 -1.42 -10.07
N SER A 197 -12.61 -1.87 -11.31
CA SER A 197 -13.05 -1.13 -12.50
C SER A 197 -14.49 -1.55 -12.79
N GLU A 198 -15.47 -0.76 -12.37
CA GLU A 198 -16.80 -0.84 -12.97
C GLU A 198 -16.84 0.10 -14.19
N GLU A 199 -16.94 -0.53 -15.36
CA GLU A 199 -17.41 0.11 -16.59
C GLU A 199 -18.89 0.52 -16.40
N THR A 200 -19.17 1.80 -16.65
CA THR A 200 -20.41 2.25 -17.33
C THR A 200 -20.07 3.42 -18.23
#